data_AF-A0A1Y0D8B8-F1
#
_entry.id   AF-A0A1Y0D8B8-F1
#
_cell.length_a   1.000
_cell.length_b   1.000
_cell.length_c   1.000
_cell.angle_alpha   90.00
_cell.angle_beta   90.00
_cell.angle_gamma   90.00
#
_symmetry.space_group_name_H-M   'P 1'
#
loop_
_entity.id
_entity.type
_entity.pdbx_description
1 polymer ?
#
loop_
_entity_poly.entity_id
_entity_poly.type
_entity_poly.pdbx_seq_one_letter_code
_entity_poly.pdbx_strand_id
1 'polypeptide(L)'
;MSLIQVEVVYALPYKQVVLSLKVAADCDVQQVIDQSGILQQFPEIDLDTNMVGVFGRQVKLDSHLRAGDRVEIYRPLLADPKDIRRRRAEQAKEEGRADKVTGGRPNPGRASVRASKDSAQAEDELKE
;
A
#
# COMPACT_ATOMS: atom_id res chain seq x y z
N MET A 1 -23.97 22.22 -24.30
CA MET A 1 -23.15 21.42 -23.35
C MET A 1 -22.99 20.03 -23.93
N SER A 2 -21.76 19.58 -24.18
CA SER A 2 -21.50 18.19 -24.58
C SER A 2 -21.47 17.32 -23.34
N LEU A 3 -22.19 16.20 -23.37
CA LEU A 3 -22.14 15.20 -22.31
C LEU A 3 -21.11 14.14 -22.68
N ILE A 4 -20.28 13.75 -21.73
CA ILE A 4 -19.35 12.63 -21.83
C ILE A 4 -19.82 11.50 -20.93
N GLN A 5 -19.56 10.26 -21.35
CA GLN A 5 -19.85 9.09 -20.53
C GLN A 5 -18.58 8.70 -19.79
N VAL A 6 -18.69 8.53 -18.48
CA VAL A 6 -17.57 8.18 -17.58
C VAL A 6 -18.03 7.10 -16.60
N GLU A 7 -17.06 6.48 -15.94
CA GLU A 7 -17.30 5.48 -14.91
C GLU A 7 -16.62 5.88 -13.61
N VAL A 8 -17.28 5.63 -12.48
CA VAL A 8 -16.69 5.77 -11.14
C VAL A 8 -16.66 4.41 -10.48
N VAL A 9 -15.49 4.03 -9.96
CA VAL A 9 -15.24 2.71 -9.39
C VAL A 9 -14.70 2.82 -7.98
N TYR A 10 -15.28 2.01 -7.09
CA TYR A 10 -14.76 1.78 -5.75
C TYR A 10 -14.65 0.27 -5.48
N ALA A 11 -13.46 -0.18 -5.13
CA ALA A 11 -13.13 -1.59 -4.96
C ALA A 11 -12.76 -1.91 -3.49
N LEU A 12 -13.67 -2.60 -2.82
CA LEU A 12 -13.48 -3.23 -1.52
C LEU A 12 -13.04 -4.70 -1.71
N PRO A 13 -12.40 -5.33 -0.72
CA PRO A 13 -11.96 -6.73 -0.83
C PRO A 13 -13.10 -7.72 -1.13
N TYR A 14 -14.30 -7.41 -0.68
CA TYR A 14 -15.49 -8.26 -0.75
C TYR A 14 -16.51 -7.76 -1.77
N LYS A 15 -16.33 -6.57 -2.34
CA LYS A 15 -17.29 -5.94 -3.24
C LYS A 15 -16.62 -4.91 -4.13
N GLN A 16 -16.97 -4.93 -5.40
CA GLN A 16 -16.67 -3.84 -6.32
C GLN A 16 -17.97 -3.15 -6.73
N VAL A 17 -17.92 -1.83 -6.89
CA VAL A 17 -19.00 -1.04 -7.45
C VAL A 17 -18.46 -0.24 -8.63
N VAL A 18 -19.20 -0.27 -9.74
CA VAL A 18 -18.94 0.50 -10.95
C VAL A 18 -20.22 1.25 -11.28
N LEU A 19 -20.13 2.58 -11.32
CA LEU A 19 -21.25 3.47 -11.64
C LEU A 19 -20.94 4.19 -12.95
N SER A 20 -21.74 3.92 -13.99
CA SER A 20 -21.64 4.63 -15.26
C SER A 20 -22.60 5.83 -15.25
N LEU A 21 -22.09 7.02 -15.57
CA LEU A 21 -22.87 8.24 -15.61
C LEU A 21 -22.51 9.12 -16.80
N LYS A 22 -23.44 9.99 -17.19
CA LYS A 22 -23.22 11.03 -18.21
C LYS A 22 -23.10 12.37 -17.51
N VAL A 23 -21.95 13.01 -17.65
CA VAL A 23 -21.62 14.29 -17.03
C VAL A 23 -21.29 15.32 -18.10
N ALA A 24 -21.28 16.60 -17.74
CA ALA A 24 -20.82 17.64 -18.64
C ALA A 24 -19.31 17.49 -18.89
N ALA A 25 -18.87 17.78 -20.12
CA ALA A 25 -17.48 17.60 -20.54
C ALA A 25 -16.46 18.49 -19.80
N ASP A 26 -16.94 19.55 -19.16
CA ASP A 26 -16.18 20.50 -18.35
C ASP A 26 -16.09 20.09 -16.87
N CYS A 27 -16.77 19.01 -16.46
CA CYS A 27 -16.68 18.51 -15.09
C CYS A 27 -15.27 18.05 -14.74
N ASP A 28 -14.88 18.34 -13.51
CA ASP A 28 -13.68 17.80 -12.90
C ASP A 28 -13.97 16.44 -12.24
N VAL A 29 -12.91 15.75 -11.82
CA VAL A 29 -12.99 14.46 -11.14
C VAL A 29 -13.86 14.54 -9.88
N GLN A 30 -13.75 15.60 -9.10
CA GLN A 30 -14.54 15.78 -7.87
C GLN A 30 -16.04 15.83 -8.15
N GLN A 31 -16.45 16.66 -9.09
CA GLN A 31 -17.84 16.81 -9.50
C GLN A 31 -18.42 15.51 -10.03
N VAL A 32 -17.63 14.72 -10.77
CA VAL A 32 -18.06 13.40 -11.24
C VAL A 32 -18.26 12.43 -10.08
N ILE A 33 -17.36 12.42 -9.09
CA ILE A 33 -17.51 11.60 -7.89
C ILE A 33 -18.77 12.01 -7.11
N ASP A 34 -18.98 13.31 -6.88
CA ASP A 34 -20.13 13.83 -6.16
C ASP A 34 -21.45 13.50 -6.87
N GLN A 35 -21.50 13.66 -8.20
CA GLN A 35 -22.67 13.34 -9.02
C GLN A 35 -22.95 11.83 -9.11
N SER A 36 -21.93 10.99 -8.96
CA SER A 36 -22.10 9.53 -9.01
C SER A 36 -22.91 8.97 -7.84
N GLY A 37 -23.01 9.71 -6.73
CA GLY A 37 -23.65 9.24 -5.49
C GLY A 37 -22.81 8.21 -4.73
N ILE A 38 -21.58 7.92 -5.16
CA ILE A 38 -20.74 6.90 -4.53
C ILE A 38 -20.39 7.25 -3.07
N LEU A 39 -20.23 8.55 -2.75
CA LEU A 39 -19.99 9.03 -1.39
C LEU A 39 -21.18 8.80 -0.46
N GLN A 40 -22.40 8.78 -1.01
CA GLN A 40 -23.61 8.49 -0.24
C GLN A 40 -23.75 6.97 0.00
N GLN A 41 -23.30 6.16 -0.97
CA GLN A 41 -23.29 4.70 -0.85
C GLN A 41 -22.19 4.20 0.08
N PHE A 42 -21.06 4.91 0.15
CA PHE A 42 -19.88 4.58 0.95
C PHE A 42 -19.41 5.80 1.73
N PRO A 43 -20.05 6.10 2.88
CA PRO A 43 -19.69 7.25 3.72
C PRO A 43 -18.31 7.13 4.37
N GLU A 44 -17.65 5.98 4.27
CA GLU A 44 -16.25 5.80 4.67
C GLU A 44 -15.23 6.40 3.69
N ILE A 45 -15.66 6.81 2.49
CA ILE A 45 -14.79 7.47 1.51
C ILE A 45 -14.58 8.92 1.96
N ASP A 46 -13.31 9.30 2.10
CA ASP A 46 -12.85 10.65 2.39
C ASP A 46 -11.86 11.09 1.29
N LEU A 47 -12.27 12.02 0.44
CA LEU A 47 -11.47 12.46 -0.71
C LEU A 47 -10.19 13.21 -0.33
N ASP A 48 -10.03 13.64 0.93
CA ASP A 48 -8.80 14.24 1.42
C ASP A 48 -7.72 13.19 1.72
N THR A 49 -8.13 11.94 2.00
CA THR A 49 -7.22 10.84 2.36
C THR A 49 -7.17 9.74 1.29
N ASN A 50 -8.27 9.50 0.59
CA ASN A 50 -8.37 8.53 -0.49
C ASN A 50 -7.64 9.07 -1.74
N MET A 51 -6.71 8.28 -2.27
CA MET A 51 -6.12 8.59 -3.56
C MET A 51 -7.13 8.29 -4.67
N VAL A 52 -7.21 9.18 -5.65
CA VAL A 52 -8.04 8.99 -6.84
C VAL A 52 -7.15 8.81 -8.07
N GLY A 53 -7.55 7.93 -8.98
CA GLY A 53 -6.87 7.70 -10.23
C GLY A 53 -7.80 7.61 -11.43
N VAL A 54 -7.23 7.75 -12.62
CA VAL A 54 -7.89 7.45 -13.89
C VAL A 54 -7.06 6.40 -14.62
N PHE A 55 -7.64 5.24 -14.91
CA PHE A 55 -6.94 4.09 -15.52
C PHE A 55 -5.60 3.75 -14.85
N GLY A 56 -5.58 3.61 -13.52
CA GLY A 56 -4.37 3.26 -12.76
C GLY A 56 -3.34 4.38 -12.60
N ARG A 57 -3.63 5.61 -13.07
CA ARG A 57 -2.77 6.79 -12.87
C ARG A 57 -3.39 7.71 -11.84
N GLN A 58 -2.63 8.09 -10.82
CA GLN A 58 -3.09 9.06 -9.83
C GLN A 58 -3.38 10.42 -10.50
N VAL A 59 -4.53 11.00 -10.17
CA VAL A 59 -4.95 12.32 -10.65
C VAL A 59 -5.37 13.20 -9.47
N LYS A 60 -5.44 14.51 -9.72
CA LYS A 60 -6.01 15.45 -8.77
C LYS A 60 -7.52 15.53 -8.96
N LEU A 61 -8.21 15.98 -7.91
CA LEU A 61 -9.66 16.17 -7.92
C LEU A 61 -10.14 17.26 -8.90
N ASP A 62 -9.27 18.23 -9.21
CA ASP A 62 -9.50 19.32 -10.16
C ASP A 62 -9.21 18.96 -11.63
N SER A 63 -8.83 17.72 -11.91
CA SER A 63 -8.45 17.28 -13.25
C SER A 63 -9.69 17.05 -14.13
N HIS A 64 -9.61 17.43 -15.41
CA HIS A 64 -10.68 17.16 -16.37
C HIS A 64 -10.67 15.73 -16.88
N LEU A 65 -11.86 15.24 -17.23
CA LEU A 65 -12.09 13.90 -17.76
C LEU A 65 -12.40 13.90 -19.25
N ARG A 66 -12.19 12.76 -19.89
CA ARG A 66 -12.55 12.47 -21.28
C ARG A 66 -13.65 11.42 -21.34
N ALA A 67 -14.33 11.36 -22.47
CA ALA A 67 -15.31 10.31 -22.71
C ALA A 67 -14.65 8.92 -22.65
N GLY A 68 -15.24 8.03 -21.86
CA GLY A 68 -14.75 6.68 -21.60
C GLY A 68 -13.78 6.59 -20.41
N ASP A 69 -13.46 7.70 -19.74
CA ASP A 69 -12.59 7.65 -18.58
C ASP A 69 -13.25 6.92 -17.40
N ARG A 70 -12.42 6.15 -16.69
CA ARG A 70 -12.79 5.46 -15.47
C ARG A 70 -12.02 6.04 -14.29
N VAL A 71 -12.76 6.69 -13.41
CA VAL A 71 -12.30 7.22 -12.13
C VAL A 71 -12.29 6.09 -11.10
N GLU A 72 -11.16 5.89 -10.45
CA GLU A 72 -10.91 4.83 -9.47
C GLU A 72 -10.62 5.48 -8.12
N ILE A 73 -11.44 5.17 -7.11
CA ILE A 73 -11.22 5.62 -5.72
C ILE A 73 -10.47 4.51 -4.98
N TYR A 74 -9.24 4.79 -4.56
CA TYR A 74 -8.40 3.82 -3.85
C TYR A 74 -8.63 3.87 -2.35
N ARG A 75 -8.44 2.74 -1.68
CA ARG A 75 -8.52 2.65 -0.21
C ARG A 75 -7.25 3.19 0.45
N PRO A 76 -7.36 3.84 1.62
CA PRO A 76 -6.19 4.25 2.38
C PRO A 76 -5.39 3.03 2.83
N LEU A 77 -4.08 3.20 2.98
CA LEU A 77 -3.21 2.17 3.50
C LEU A 77 -3.47 1.98 5.00
N LEU A 78 -3.80 0.75 5.41
CA LEU A 78 -4.12 0.40 6.80
C LEU A 78 -2.93 0.49 7.76
N ALA A 79 -1.70 0.42 7.25
CA ALA A 79 -0.50 0.54 8.07
C ALA A 79 0.61 1.24 7.29
N ASP A 80 1.41 2.01 8.01
CA ASP A 80 2.61 2.64 7.45
C ASP A 80 3.50 1.55 6.85
N PRO A 81 3.89 1.66 5.56
CA PRO A 81 4.81 0.73 4.92
C PRO A 81 6.08 0.46 5.73
N LYS A 82 6.57 1.44 6.52
CA LYS A 82 7.73 1.27 7.41
C LYS A 82 7.41 0.34 8.58
N ASP A 83 6.25 0.48 9.19
CA ASP A 83 5.85 -0.36 10.31
C ASP A 83 5.59 -1.81 9.87
N ILE A 84 4.99 -2.01 8.71
CA ILE A 84 4.86 -3.36 8.12
C ILE A 84 6.24 -3.96 7.87
N ARG A 85 7.18 -3.18 7.29
CA ARG A 85 8.54 -3.65 7.03
C ARG A 85 9.28 -4.00 8.33
N ARG A 86 9.14 -3.18 9.39
CA ARG A 86 9.73 -3.44 10.70
C ARG A 86 9.18 -4.72 11.33
N ARG A 87 7.85 -4.88 11.42
CA ARG A 87 7.22 -6.08 11.98
C ARG A 87 7.61 -7.35 11.23
N ARG A 88 7.68 -7.30 9.90
CA ARG A 88 8.14 -8.44 9.08
C ARG A 88 9.60 -8.79 9.34
N ALA A 89 10.47 -7.80 9.51
CA ALA A 89 11.87 -8.02 9.82
C ALA A 89 12.06 -8.61 11.23
N GLU A 90 11.28 -8.16 12.21
CA GLU A 90 11.27 -8.70 13.58
C GLU A 90 10.78 -10.16 13.61
N GLN A 91 9.64 -10.45 12.96
CA GLN A 91 9.14 -11.82 12.83
C GLN A 91 10.13 -12.74 12.11
N ALA A 92 10.80 -12.28 11.05
CA ALA A 92 11.80 -13.09 10.37
C ALA A 92 13.02 -13.43 11.25
N LYS A 93 13.39 -12.55 12.20
CA LYS A 93 14.44 -12.81 13.20
C LYS A 93 13.98 -13.82 14.25
N GLU A 94 12.72 -13.73 14.70
CA GLU A 94 12.11 -14.67 15.66
C GLU A 94 11.96 -16.08 15.05
N GLU A 95 11.48 -16.16 13.81
CA GLU A 95 11.31 -17.42 13.06
C GLU A 95 12.65 -18.02 12.57
N GLY A 96 13.79 -17.36 12.81
CA GLY A 96 15.12 -17.82 12.39
C GLY A 96 15.37 -17.78 10.87
N ARG A 97 14.44 -17.20 10.09
CA ARG A 97 14.56 -16.98 8.64
C ARG A 97 15.49 -15.81 8.28
N ALA A 98 15.88 -15.01 9.26
CA ALA A 98 16.85 -13.93 9.11
C ALA A 98 17.95 -14.03 10.18
N ASP A 99 19.19 -13.75 9.77
CA ASP A 99 20.33 -13.66 10.68
C ASP A 99 20.08 -12.54 11.71
N LYS A 100 20.25 -12.85 13.00
CA LYS A 100 19.92 -11.93 14.11
C LYS A 100 20.73 -10.63 14.10
N VAL A 101 21.95 -10.68 13.55
CA VAL A 101 22.90 -9.57 13.56
C VAL A 101 22.80 -8.75 12.28
N THR A 102 22.70 -9.42 11.13
CA THR A 102 22.74 -8.76 9.82
C THR A 102 21.38 -8.56 9.17
N GLY A 103 20.35 -9.26 9.63
CA GLY A 103 19.00 -9.22 9.04
C GLY A 103 18.91 -9.84 7.63
N GLY A 104 20.00 -10.37 7.09
CA GLY A 104 20.07 -11.04 5.80
C GLY A 104 19.73 -12.53 5.87
N ARG A 105 19.85 -13.24 4.75
CA ARG A 105 19.68 -14.70 4.72
C ARG A 105 20.65 -15.36 5.72
N PRO A 106 20.19 -16.30 6.57
CA PRO A 106 21.05 -16.99 7.52
C PRO A 106 22.16 -17.72 6.76
N ASN A 107 23.41 -17.41 7.06
CA ASN A 107 24.54 -18.12 6.48
C ASN A 107 25.02 -19.20 7.49
N PRO A 108 24.85 -20.50 7.19
CA PRO A 108 25.20 -21.58 8.12
C PRO A 108 26.69 -21.58 8.50
N GLY A 109 27.58 -21.04 7.64
CA GLY A 109 29.02 -20.97 7.91
C GLY A 109 29.44 -19.94 8.96
N ARG A 110 28.56 -19.03 9.41
CA ARG A 110 28.91 -17.99 10.40
C ARG A 110 28.61 -18.40 11.84
N ALA A 111 27.68 -19.33 12.04
CA ALA A 111 27.36 -19.89 13.35
C ALA A 111 28.52 -20.74 13.90
N SER A 112 29.18 -21.52 13.04
CA SER A 112 30.35 -22.34 13.41
C SER A 112 31.58 -21.51 13.78
N VAL A 113 31.78 -20.37 13.10
CA VAL A 113 32.92 -19.45 13.36
C VAL A 113 32.77 -18.68 14.67
N ARG A 114 31.53 -18.41 15.13
CA ARG A 114 31.31 -17.81 16.46
C ARG A 114 31.53 -18.83 17.59
N ALA A 115 31.00 -20.04 17.44
CA ALA A 115 31.17 -21.09 18.46
C ALA A 115 32.64 -21.42 18.73
N SER A 116 33.49 -21.37 17.69
CA SER A 116 34.93 -21.62 17.81
C SER A 116 35.73 -20.42 18.34
N LYS A 117 35.17 -19.20 18.28
CA LYS A 117 35.82 -17.99 18.82
C LYS A 117 35.49 -17.77 20.31
N ASP A 118 34.24 -18.04 20.71
CA ASP A 118 33.81 -17.97 22.11
C ASP A 118 34.51 -19.03 22.98
N SER A 119 34.76 -20.23 22.43
CA SER A 119 35.53 -21.28 23.13
C SER A 119 37.02 -20.93 23.29
N ALA A 120 37.62 -20.25 22.30
CA ALA A 120 39.04 -19.87 22.35
C ALA A 120 39.31 -18.72 23.33
N GLN A 121 38.35 -17.81 23.55
CA GLN A 121 38.48 -16.74 24.54
C GLN A 121 38.28 -17.23 25.98
N ALA A 122 37.39 -18.22 26.20
CA ALA A 122 37.18 -18.81 27.52
C ALA A 122 38.37 -19.65 28.02
N GLU A 123 39.17 -20.24 27.10
CA GLU A 123 40.38 -20.98 27.47
C GLU A 123 41.59 -20.08 27.77
N ASP A 124 41.58 -18.82 27.31
CA ASP A 124 42.65 -17.84 27.52
C ASP A 124 42.48 -17.09 28.86
N GLU A 125 41.24 -16.82 29.28
CA GLU A 125 40.91 -16.20 30.59
C GLU A 125 41.16 -17.13 31.80
N LEU A 126 41.31 -18.44 31.59
CA LEU A 126 41.58 -19.41 32.66
C LEU A 126 43.09 -19.64 32.91
N LYS A 127 43.96 -18.94 32.19
CA LYS A 127 45.43 -19.08 32.27
C LYS A 127 46.17 -17.85 32.81
N GLU A 128 45.46 -16.85 33.32
CA GLU A 128 46.01 -15.75 34.14
C GLU A 128 45.69 -15.95 35.63
#